data_AF-A0A930E709-F1
#
_entry.id   AF-A0A930E709-F1
#
_cell.length_a   1.000
_cell.length_b   1.000
_cell.length_c   1.000
_cell.angle_alpha   90.00
_cell.angle_beta   90.00
_cell.angle_gamma   90.00
#
_symmetry.space_group_name_H-M   'P 1'
#
loop_
_entity.id
_entity.type
_entity.pdbx_description
1 polymer ?
#
loop_
_entity_poly.entity_id
_entity_poly.type
_entity_poly.pdbx_seq_one_letter_code
_entity_poly.pdbx_strand_id
1 'polypeptide(L)'
;KEMVSTQFDIYNKHGVKGDKGLMFRTEILKKYPFPVFEGEKFTTEAVVYNRICQKYKMLYVNEKIEIKEYQEDGLTAKYNNLLLRNPKGQALYHNEINLQTLTFKQKILNNAVYYKFCKVAGYRFSKIYKECYNKMGLIISLPVGMYMYWKAKKDL
;
A
#
# COMPACT_ATOMS: atom_id res chain seq x y z
N LYS A 1 -12.46 19.08 15.46
CA LYS A 1 -13.39 17.91 15.38
C LYS A 1 -12.58 16.64 15.44
N GLU A 2 -13.00 15.69 16.27
CA GLU A 2 -12.34 14.40 16.45
C GLU A 2 -13.06 13.29 15.65
N MET A 3 -12.33 12.25 15.27
CA MET A 3 -12.88 11.08 14.58
C MET A 3 -12.09 9.83 14.95
N VAL A 4 -12.80 8.73 15.28
CA VAL A 4 -12.18 7.42 15.45
C VAL A 4 -12.37 6.61 14.17
N SER A 5 -11.27 6.24 13.50
CA SER A 5 -11.33 5.49 12.24
C SER A 5 -10.08 4.63 12.04
N THR A 6 -10.04 3.86 10.95
CA THR A 6 -8.82 3.16 10.51
C THR A 6 -8.06 4.03 9.52
N GLN A 7 -6.76 3.76 9.38
CA GLN A 7 -5.93 4.42 8.37
C GLN A 7 -6.43 4.16 6.94
N PHE A 8 -7.10 3.05 6.68
CA PHE A 8 -7.67 2.79 5.36
C PHE A 8 -8.94 3.62 5.12
N ASP A 9 -9.87 3.64 6.08
CA ASP A 9 -11.17 4.28 5.95
C ASP A 9 -11.09 5.81 5.92
N ILE A 10 -10.12 6.41 6.60
CA ILE A 10 -9.96 7.87 6.64
C ILE A 10 -9.81 8.45 5.21
N TYR A 11 -9.11 7.76 4.33
CA TYR A 11 -8.96 8.16 2.92
C TYR A 11 -10.06 7.58 2.04
N ASN A 12 -10.44 6.31 2.21
CA ASN A 12 -11.30 5.60 1.25
C ASN A 12 -12.80 5.76 1.50
N LYS A 13 -13.21 6.02 2.75
CA LYS A 13 -14.60 6.20 3.15
C LYS A 13 -14.91 7.66 3.49
N HIS A 14 -14.00 8.32 4.21
CA HIS A 14 -14.21 9.69 4.68
C HIS A 14 -13.63 10.75 3.73
N GLY A 15 -12.87 10.35 2.70
CA GLY A 15 -12.36 11.24 1.67
C GLY A 15 -11.37 12.29 2.18
N VAL A 16 -10.76 12.07 3.34
CA VAL A 16 -9.74 12.96 3.90
C VAL A 16 -8.51 12.93 2.99
N LYS A 17 -7.91 14.10 2.75
CA LYS A 17 -6.78 14.27 1.84
C LYS A 17 -5.55 14.83 2.55
N GLY A 18 -4.40 14.69 1.89
CA GLY A 18 -3.12 15.22 2.35
C GLY A 18 -2.48 14.40 3.47
N ASP A 19 -1.27 14.80 3.82
CA ASP A 19 -0.48 14.17 4.86
C ASP A 19 -1.11 14.33 6.25
N LYS A 20 -0.80 13.37 7.11
CA LYS A 20 -1.19 13.37 8.53
C LYS A 20 0.06 13.11 9.36
N GLY A 21 0.20 13.84 10.46
CA GLY A 21 1.07 13.42 11.55
C GLY A 21 0.43 12.20 12.22
N LEU A 22 1.18 11.11 12.36
CA LEU A 22 0.70 9.88 12.98
C LEU A 22 1.52 9.61 14.23
N MET A 23 0.84 9.47 15.35
CA MET A 23 1.43 9.15 16.64
C MET A 23 0.97 7.77 17.08
N PHE A 24 1.92 6.93 17.48
CA PHE A 24 1.66 5.56 17.91
C PHE A 24 2.16 5.35 19.34
N ARG A 25 1.41 4.56 20.11
CA ARG A 25 1.89 3.99 21.36
C ARG A 25 3.09 3.09 21.06
N THR A 26 4.22 3.31 21.72
CA THR A 26 5.49 2.62 21.45
C THR A 26 5.35 1.10 21.62
N GLU A 27 4.63 0.65 22.65
CA GLU A 27 4.37 -0.75 22.95
C GLU A 27 3.49 -1.44 21.90
N ILE A 28 2.69 -0.67 21.15
CA ILE A 28 1.93 -1.18 20.02
C ILE A 28 2.84 -1.23 18.79
N LEU A 29 3.51 -0.13 18.45
CA LEU A 29 4.33 -0.03 17.24
C LEU A 29 5.44 -1.11 17.20
N LYS A 30 6.09 -1.39 18.34
CA LYS A 30 7.12 -2.44 18.45
C LYS A 30 6.62 -3.85 18.08
N LYS A 31 5.32 -4.12 18.15
CA LYS A 31 4.73 -5.42 17.77
C LYS A 31 4.56 -5.59 16.26
N TYR A 32 4.73 -4.53 15.47
CA TYR A 32 4.50 -4.52 14.03
C TYR A 32 5.74 -3.99 13.29
N PRO A 33 6.85 -4.75 13.28
CA PRO A 33 8.04 -4.36 12.54
C PRO A 33 7.75 -4.28 11.03
N PHE A 34 8.52 -3.44 10.35
CA PHE A 34 8.50 -3.39 8.89
C PHE A 34 8.99 -4.72 8.31
N PRO A 35 8.33 -5.23 7.27
CA PRO A 35 8.87 -6.35 6.52
C PRO A 35 10.15 -5.91 5.78
N VAL A 36 11.14 -6.78 5.75
CA VAL A 36 12.40 -6.55 5.05
C VAL A 36 12.48 -7.51 3.87
N PHE A 37 12.76 -6.98 2.68
CA PHE A 37 12.92 -7.75 1.47
C PHE A 37 14.33 -7.56 0.94
N GLU A 38 15.04 -8.67 0.72
CA GLU A 38 16.39 -8.63 0.16
C GLU A 38 16.42 -7.90 -1.18
N GLY A 39 17.36 -6.97 -1.32
CA GLY A 39 17.53 -6.10 -2.49
C GLY A 39 16.64 -4.85 -2.49
N GLU A 40 15.72 -4.70 -1.53
CA GLU A 40 14.83 -3.53 -1.44
C GLU A 40 15.26 -2.60 -0.29
N LYS A 41 15.13 -1.30 -0.54
CA LYS A 41 15.44 -0.22 0.40
C LYS A 41 14.22 0.54 0.88
N PHE A 42 13.02 0.19 0.39
CA PHE A 42 11.79 0.90 0.71
C PHE A 42 10.60 -0.05 0.83
N THR A 43 9.75 0.19 1.82
CA THR A 43 8.41 -0.36 1.92
C THR A 43 7.53 0.71 2.54
N THR A 44 6.33 0.91 2.00
CA THR A 44 5.43 1.94 2.53
C THR A 44 5.01 1.64 3.97
N GLU A 45 4.99 2.69 4.77
CA GLU A 45 4.55 2.72 6.16
C GLU A 45 3.09 2.28 6.30
N ALA A 46 2.29 2.45 5.25
CA ALA A 46 0.91 1.99 5.20
C ALA A 46 0.77 0.47 5.46
N VAL A 47 1.79 -0.35 5.16
CA VAL A 47 1.79 -1.78 5.54
C VAL A 47 1.66 -1.95 7.05
N VAL A 48 2.49 -1.24 7.82
CA VAL A 48 2.48 -1.31 9.29
C VAL A 48 1.19 -0.70 9.84
N TYR A 49 0.78 0.47 9.33
CA TYR A 49 -0.42 1.16 9.80
C TYR A 49 -1.69 0.34 9.60
N ASN A 50 -1.84 -0.28 8.42
CA ASN A 50 -3.00 -1.11 8.11
C ASN A 50 -3.03 -2.37 8.98
N ARG A 51 -1.88 -3.00 9.26
CA ARG A 51 -1.79 -4.15 10.17
C ARG A 51 -2.15 -3.80 11.61
N ILE A 52 -1.69 -2.64 12.11
CA ILE A 52 -2.12 -2.11 13.42
C ILE A 52 -3.63 -1.89 13.43
N CYS A 53 -4.18 -1.30 12.36
CA CYS A 53 -5.60 -0.99 12.24
C CYS A 53 -6.53 -2.23 12.12
N GLN A 54 -5.98 -3.43 11.96
CA GLN A 54 -6.78 -4.67 12.05
C GLN A 54 -7.23 -4.96 13.49
N LYS A 55 -6.49 -4.47 14.50
CA LYS A 55 -6.80 -4.71 15.93
C LYS A 55 -7.14 -3.43 16.68
N TYR A 56 -6.70 -2.28 16.19
CA TYR A 56 -6.85 -0.99 16.85
C TYR A 56 -7.50 0.02 15.91
N LYS A 57 -8.07 1.10 16.46
CA LYS A 57 -8.47 2.27 15.69
C LYS A 57 -7.62 3.46 16.12
N MET A 58 -7.50 4.44 15.23
CA MET A 58 -6.80 5.69 15.49
C MET A 58 -7.81 6.79 15.82
N LEU A 59 -7.45 7.65 16.77
CA LEU A 59 -8.13 8.91 17.01
C LEU A 59 -7.48 9.98 16.13
N TYR A 60 -8.24 10.53 15.20
CA TYR A 60 -7.85 11.66 14.37
C TYR A 60 -8.39 12.94 14.99
N VAL A 61 -7.51 13.91 15.17
CA VAL A 61 -7.84 15.25 15.64
C VAL A 61 -7.51 16.21 14.50
N ASN A 62 -8.45 17.08 14.14
CA ASN A 62 -8.25 18.07 13.08
C ASN A 62 -7.49 19.30 13.57
N GLU A 63 -6.28 19.10 14.07
CA GLU A 63 -5.37 20.15 14.55
C GLU A 63 -4.07 20.14 13.75
N LYS A 64 -3.48 21.32 13.54
CA LYS A 64 -2.20 21.46 12.84
C LYS A 64 -1.05 21.15 13.80
N ILE A 65 -0.61 19.91 13.80
CA ILE A 65 0.49 19.44 14.65
C ILE A 65 1.86 19.47 13.95
N GLU A 66 1.87 19.46 12.62
CA GLU A 66 3.08 19.39 11.80
C GLU A 66 2.92 20.27 10.56
N ILE A 67 4.00 20.96 10.17
CA ILE A 67 4.12 21.64 8.87
C ILE A 67 5.26 20.94 8.13
N LYS A 68 4.99 20.50 6.89
CA LYS A 68 5.96 19.78 6.06
C LYS A 68 6.32 20.60 4.84
N GLU A 69 7.60 20.67 4.54
CA GLU A 69 8.12 21.24 3.30
C GLU A 69 8.57 20.11 2.38
N TYR A 70 8.01 20.09 1.17
CA TYR A 70 8.38 19.10 0.15
C TYR A 70 9.62 19.58 -0.59
N GLN A 71 10.65 18.74 -0.60
CA GLN A 71 11.89 18.99 -1.34
C GLN A 71 11.73 18.57 -2.80
N GLU A 72 12.25 19.37 -3.73
CA GLU A 72 12.12 19.14 -5.19
C GLU A 72 12.74 17.81 -5.65
N ASP A 73 13.82 17.38 -5.00
CA ASP A 73 14.54 16.13 -5.29
C ASP A 73 14.22 15.01 -4.30
N GLY A 74 13.22 15.21 -3.44
CA GLY A 74 12.82 14.27 -2.39
C GLY A 74 12.21 12.97 -2.92
N LEU A 75 11.98 12.01 -2.00
CA LEU A 75 11.43 10.68 -2.32
C LEU A 75 10.13 10.77 -3.14
N THR A 76 9.26 11.73 -2.82
CA THR A 76 7.97 11.96 -3.50
C THR A 76 8.15 12.33 -4.96
N ALA A 77 9.19 13.10 -5.32
CA ALA A 77 9.44 13.51 -6.70
C ALA A 77 9.79 12.32 -7.61
N LYS A 78 10.41 11.28 -7.05
CA LYS A 78 10.83 10.05 -7.76
C LYS A 78 9.99 8.83 -7.37
N TYR A 79 8.77 9.05 -6.87
CA TYR A 79 7.99 8.02 -6.20
C TYR A 79 7.70 6.80 -7.08
N ASN A 80 7.31 6.99 -8.35
CA ASN A 80 7.06 5.87 -9.25
C ASN A 80 8.30 4.97 -9.43
N ASN A 81 9.48 5.59 -9.62
CA ASN A 81 10.75 4.87 -9.74
C ASN A 81 11.14 4.19 -8.43
N LEU A 82 10.88 4.82 -7.29
CA LEU A 82 11.05 4.24 -5.97
C LEU A 82 10.21 2.96 -5.84
N LEU A 83 8.94 2.99 -6.23
CA LEU A 83 8.05 1.82 -6.14
C LEU A 83 8.50 0.68 -7.07
N LEU A 84 8.90 1.00 -8.30
CA LEU A 84 9.35 0.00 -9.28
C LEU A 84 10.66 -0.68 -8.85
N ARG A 85 11.54 0.04 -8.13
CA ARG A 85 12.78 -0.52 -7.55
C ARG A 85 12.55 -1.31 -6.26
N ASN A 86 11.36 -1.24 -5.66
CA ASN A 86 11.00 -1.95 -4.44
C ASN A 86 9.68 -2.75 -4.60
N PRO A 87 9.61 -3.66 -5.59
CA PRO A 87 8.36 -4.26 -6.03
C PRO A 87 7.78 -5.31 -5.05
N LYS A 88 8.58 -6.00 -4.24
CA LYS A 88 8.13 -7.01 -3.27
C LYS A 88 7.36 -6.36 -2.13
N GLY A 89 7.86 -5.25 -1.57
CA GLY A 89 7.14 -4.46 -0.57
C GLY A 89 5.81 -3.93 -1.11
N GLN A 90 5.79 -3.49 -2.37
CA GLN A 90 4.55 -3.04 -3.03
C GLN A 90 3.57 -4.18 -3.31
N ALA A 91 4.07 -5.34 -3.74
CA ALA A 91 3.25 -6.54 -3.91
C ALA A 91 2.62 -6.97 -2.57
N LEU A 92 3.40 -6.98 -1.48
CA LEU A 92 2.87 -7.27 -0.14
C LEU A 92 1.75 -6.29 0.24
N TYR A 93 2.02 -4.98 0.11
CA TYR A 93 1.05 -3.92 0.43
C TYR A 93 -0.28 -4.15 -0.29
N HIS A 94 -0.26 -4.28 -1.62
CA HIS A 94 -1.48 -4.46 -2.40
C HIS A 94 -2.17 -5.80 -2.13
N ASN A 95 -1.43 -6.85 -1.81
CA ASN A 95 -2.05 -8.10 -1.39
C ASN A 95 -2.85 -7.88 -0.10
N GLU A 96 -2.23 -7.30 0.92
CA GLU A 96 -2.84 -7.05 2.24
C GLU A 96 -4.02 -6.07 2.20
N ILE A 97 -4.04 -5.13 1.25
CA ILE A 97 -5.20 -4.25 1.05
C ILE A 97 -6.48 -5.04 0.74
N ASN A 98 -6.39 -6.26 0.19
CA ASN A 98 -7.57 -7.12 0.01
C ASN A 98 -8.22 -7.58 1.33
N LEU A 99 -7.55 -7.43 2.47
CA LEU A 99 -8.14 -7.69 3.80
C LEU A 99 -9.07 -6.55 4.26
N GLN A 100 -9.04 -5.40 3.58
CA GLN A 100 -9.90 -4.25 3.87
C GLN A 100 -11.23 -4.34 3.10
N THR A 101 -12.21 -3.54 3.53
CA THR A 101 -13.50 -3.43 2.81
C THR A 101 -13.35 -2.55 1.57
N LEU A 102 -13.13 -3.20 0.42
CA LEU A 102 -12.98 -2.55 -0.88
C LEU A 102 -14.28 -2.57 -1.70
N THR A 103 -14.57 -1.47 -2.40
CA THR A 103 -15.56 -1.47 -3.49
C THR A 103 -15.10 -2.34 -4.66
N PHE A 104 -16.02 -2.75 -5.53
CA PHE A 104 -15.68 -3.59 -6.70
C PHE A 104 -14.59 -2.97 -7.59
N LYS A 105 -14.70 -1.66 -7.89
CA LYS A 105 -13.71 -0.92 -8.66
C LYS A 105 -12.33 -0.92 -7.98
N GLN A 106 -12.29 -0.67 -6.67
CA GLN A 106 -11.05 -0.72 -5.88
C GLN A 106 -10.44 -2.12 -5.88
N LYS A 107 -11.25 -3.19 -5.77
CA LYS A 107 -10.76 -4.57 -5.83
C LYS A 107 -10.07 -4.87 -7.14
N ILE A 108 -10.67 -4.52 -8.27
CA ILE A 108 -10.06 -4.77 -9.60
C ILE A 108 -8.74 -4.01 -9.72
N LEU A 109 -8.73 -2.71 -9.43
CA LEU A 109 -7.53 -1.89 -9.57
C LEU A 109 -6.42 -2.36 -8.61
N ASN A 110 -6.75 -2.63 -7.35
CA ASN A 110 -5.79 -3.11 -6.36
C ASN A 110 -5.15 -4.44 -6.78
N ASN A 111 -5.94 -5.40 -7.27
CA ASN A 111 -5.42 -6.70 -7.71
C ASN A 111 -4.62 -6.60 -9.03
N ALA A 112 -4.97 -5.67 -9.92
CA ALA A 112 -4.16 -5.37 -11.11
C ALA A 112 -2.78 -4.82 -10.73
N VAL A 113 -2.73 -3.91 -9.74
CA VAL A 113 -1.47 -3.35 -9.23
C VAL A 113 -0.65 -4.39 -8.47
N TYR A 114 -1.31 -5.26 -7.68
CA TYR A 114 -0.67 -6.41 -7.04
C TYR A 114 0.00 -7.32 -8.07
N TYR A 115 -0.71 -7.70 -9.13
CA TYR A 115 -0.16 -8.52 -10.21
C TYR A 115 1.04 -7.83 -10.87
N LYS A 116 0.90 -6.53 -11.22
CA LYS A 116 1.98 -5.73 -11.81
C LYS A 116 3.25 -5.82 -10.97
N PHE A 117 3.19 -5.49 -9.68
CA PHE A 117 4.38 -5.50 -8.83
C PHE A 117 4.94 -6.90 -8.57
N CYS A 118 4.09 -7.93 -8.49
CA CYS A 118 4.57 -9.31 -8.45
C CYS A 118 5.38 -9.68 -9.70
N LYS A 119 4.93 -9.24 -10.88
CA LYS A 119 5.65 -9.48 -12.14
C LYS A 119 6.96 -8.70 -12.20
N VAL A 120 6.98 -7.43 -11.76
CA VAL A 120 8.22 -6.64 -11.63
C VAL A 120 9.20 -7.28 -10.64
N ALA A 121 8.70 -7.87 -9.54
CA ALA A 121 9.50 -8.64 -8.58
C ALA A 121 10.00 -10.01 -9.12
N GLY A 122 9.71 -10.35 -10.39
CA GLY A 122 10.15 -11.59 -11.03
C GLY A 122 9.34 -12.83 -10.63
N TYR A 123 8.19 -12.68 -9.96
CA TYR A 123 7.41 -13.84 -9.51
C TYR A 123 6.73 -14.58 -10.67
N ARG A 124 6.72 -15.91 -10.56
CA ARG A 124 5.94 -16.81 -11.43
C ARG A 124 4.47 -16.74 -11.05
N PHE A 125 3.58 -16.90 -12.04
CA PHE A 125 2.14 -16.80 -11.81
C PHE A 125 1.61 -17.78 -10.75
N SER A 126 2.17 -18.99 -10.67
CA SER A 126 1.83 -19.98 -9.64
C SER A 126 2.04 -19.45 -8.22
N LYS A 127 3.15 -18.75 -7.96
CA LYS A 127 3.43 -18.10 -6.67
C LYS A 127 2.40 -16.99 -6.40
N ILE A 128 2.16 -16.13 -7.39
CA ILE A 128 1.22 -15.01 -7.29
C ILE A 128 -0.18 -15.52 -6.90
N TYR A 129 -0.68 -16.54 -7.60
CA TYR A 129 -1.99 -17.10 -7.34
C TYR A 129 -2.08 -17.80 -5.97
N LYS A 130 -1.02 -18.49 -5.55
CA LYS A 130 -0.96 -19.19 -4.25
C LYS A 130 -1.00 -18.21 -3.07
N GLU A 131 -0.25 -17.11 -3.16
CA GLU A 131 -0.09 -16.14 -2.07
C GLU A 131 -1.19 -15.06 -2.05
N CYS A 132 -1.96 -14.91 -3.13
CA CYS A 132 -3.00 -13.89 -3.21
C CYS A 132 -4.16 -14.15 -2.25
N TYR A 133 -4.57 -13.12 -1.49
CA TYR A 133 -5.77 -13.20 -0.65
C TYR A 133 -7.08 -13.21 -1.45
N ASN A 134 -7.12 -12.56 -2.62
CA ASN A 134 -8.32 -12.45 -3.45
C ASN A 134 -8.12 -13.07 -4.84
N LYS A 135 -8.24 -14.40 -4.91
CA LYS A 135 -8.05 -15.17 -6.16
C LYS A 135 -9.00 -14.76 -7.27
N MET A 136 -10.29 -14.57 -6.98
CA MET A 136 -11.26 -14.13 -7.99
C MET A 136 -10.93 -12.74 -8.52
N GLY A 137 -10.63 -11.79 -7.62
CA GLY A 137 -10.21 -10.44 -7.97
C GLY A 137 -8.95 -10.43 -8.83
N LEU A 138 -7.97 -11.27 -8.49
CA LEU A 138 -6.76 -11.47 -9.29
C LEU A 138 -7.10 -11.88 -10.72
N ILE A 139 -7.87 -12.97 -10.90
CA ILE A 139 -8.24 -13.48 -12.23
C ILE A 139 -8.97 -12.43 -13.08
N ILE A 140 -9.97 -11.75 -12.50
CA ILE A 140 -10.74 -10.71 -13.20
C ILE A 140 -9.82 -9.53 -13.58
N SER A 141 -8.87 -9.19 -12.71
CA SER A 141 -7.96 -8.06 -12.92
C SER A 141 -6.80 -8.34 -13.88
N LEU A 142 -6.60 -9.60 -14.33
CA LEU A 142 -5.44 -9.99 -15.13
C LEU A 142 -5.23 -9.14 -16.39
N PRO A 143 -6.24 -8.85 -17.24
CA PRO A 143 -6.03 -8.05 -18.44
C PRO A 143 -5.47 -6.66 -18.11
N VAL A 144 -6.03 -6.02 -17.07
CA VAL A 144 -5.58 -4.71 -16.60
C VAL A 144 -4.18 -4.80 -16.00
N GLY A 145 -3.92 -5.82 -15.17
CA GLY A 145 -2.62 -6.05 -14.54
C GLY A 145 -1.50 -6.31 -15.56
N MET A 146 -1.78 -7.08 -16.61
CA MET A 146 -0.84 -7.35 -17.71
C MET A 146 -0.50 -6.06 -18.48
N TYR A 147 -1.51 -5.25 -18.80
CA TYR A 147 -1.29 -3.94 -19.43
C TYR A 147 -0.43 -3.01 -18.56
N MET A 148 -0.75 -2.93 -17.26
CA MET A 148 0.02 -2.11 -16.32
C MET A 148 1.47 -2.59 -16.17
N TYR A 149 1.70 -3.92 -16.17
CA TYR A 149 3.04 -4.50 -16.15
C TYR A 149 3.81 -4.18 -17.44
N TRP A 150 3.18 -4.33 -18.60
CA TRP A 150 3.81 -3.98 -19.87
C TRP A 150 4.23 -2.52 -19.92
N LYS A 151 3.38 -1.61 -19.45
CA LYS A 151 3.73 -0.18 -19.35
C LYS A 151 4.92 0.04 -18.40
N ALA A 152 4.86 -0.53 -17.20
CA ALA A 152 5.95 -0.42 -16.21
C ALA A 152 7.28 -0.96 -16.73
N LYS A 153 7.28 -2.01 -17.57
CA LYS A 153 8.51 -2.57 -18.14
C LYS A 153 9.25 -1.58 -19.05
N LYS A 154 8.57 -0.58 -19.64
CA LYS A 154 9.21 0.46 -20.44
C LYS A 154 9.99 1.47 -19.59
N ASP A 155 9.64 1.56 -18.31
CA ASP A 155 10.21 2.51 -17.35
C ASP A 155 11.28 1.86 -16.44
N LEU A 156 11.51 0.53 -16.58
CA LEU A 156 12.53 -0.26 -15.89
C LEU A 156 13.83 -0.29 -16.70
#